data_AF-A0A8J2HQQ2-F1
#
_entry.id   AF-A0A8J2HQQ2-F1
#
_cell.length_a   1.000
_cell.length_b   1.000
_cell.length_c   1.000
_cell.angle_alpha   90.00
_cell.angle_beta   90.00
_cell.angle_gamma   90.00
#
_symmetry.space_group_name_H-M   'P 1'
#
loop_
_entity.id
_entity.type
_entity.pdbx_description
1 polymer ?
#
loop_
_entity_poly.entity_id
_entity_poly.type
_entity_poly.pdbx_seq_one_letter_code
_entity_poly.pdbx_strand_id
1 'polypeptide(L)'
;MNDSSEIDETLEVASKTWDRVIETANKTGFREGVDVGSEAVLQEDFDRGYVDGFKIAYFLGKYKGLANSLFKNIEHPKEINDILEKTRRGACHICDCQYSGVIQDQASILAKHEEHTLKICKILQRYFEPLLKNLEIDINDIDLK
;
A
#
# COMPACT_ATOMS: atom_id res chain seq x y z
N MET A 1 13.40 70.73 9.00
CA MET A 1 14.44 69.68 8.89
C MET A 1 14.02 68.41 9.65
N ASN A 2 12.74 67.99 9.59
CA ASN A 2 12.23 66.79 10.29
C ASN A 2 11.79 65.67 9.34
N ASP A 3 11.67 65.98 8.05
CA ASP A 3 11.08 65.11 7.03
C ASP A 3 12.01 63.95 6.63
N SER A 4 13.34 64.18 6.67
CA SER A 4 14.34 63.16 6.29
C SER A 4 14.50 62.03 7.31
N SER A 5 14.18 62.24 8.59
CA SER A 5 14.29 61.18 9.61
C SER A 5 13.05 60.30 9.66
N GLU A 6 11.86 60.87 9.44
CA GLU A 6 10.60 60.11 9.37
C GLU A 6 10.56 59.17 8.15
N ILE A 7 11.12 59.60 7.02
CA ILE A 7 11.27 58.77 5.81
C ILE A 7 12.22 57.59 6.08
N ASP A 8 13.31 57.81 6.82
CA ASP A 8 14.32 56.78 7.14
C ASP A 8 13.75 55.72 8.10
N GLU A 9 13.02 56.13 9.14
CA GLU A 9 12.31 55.22 10.06
C GLU A 9 11.25 54.39 9.32
N THR A 10 10.51 55.01 8.40
CA THR A 10 9.50 54.32 7.59
C THR A 10 10.13 53.27 6.67
N LEU A 11 11.26 53.61 6.04
CA LEU A 11 12.02 52.69 5.19
C LEU A 11 12.59 51.51 5.99
N GLU A 12 13.09 51.77 7.21
CA GLU A 12 13.62 50.73 8.09
C GLU A 12 12.54 49.75 8.55
N VAL A 13 11.35 50.26 8.92
CA VAL A 13 10.19 49.44 9.26
C VAL A 13 9.72 48.61 8.06
N ALA A 14 9.68 49.20 6.87
CA ALA A 14 9.32 48.50 5.65
C ALA A 14 10.31 47.37 5.33
N SER A 15 11.63 47.60 5.47
CA SER A 15 12.66 46.59 5.28
C SER A 15 12.49 45.41 6.24
N LYS A 16 12.34 45.68 7.55
CA LYS A 16 12.14 44.63 8.56
C LYS A 16 10.87 43.83 8.32
N THR A 17 9.81 44.50 7.87
CA THR A 17 8.54 43.83 7.54
C THR A 17 8.71 42.92 6.31
N TRP A 18 9.40 43.41 5.28
CA TRP A 18 9.74 42.63 4.10
C TRP A 18 10.57 41.40 4.45
N ASP A 19 11.64 41.57 5.23
CA ASP A 19 12.52 40.46 5.64
C ASP A 19 11.74 39.38 6.40
N ARG A 20 10.85 39.78 7.32
CA ARG A 20 10.00 38.85 8.06
C ARG A 20 9.03 38.10 7.15
N VAL A 21 8.41 38.78 6.19
CA VAL A 21 7.49 38.17 5.23
C VAL A 21 8.24 37.15 4.37
N ILE A 22 9.42 37.52 3.84
CA ILE A 22 10.25 36.64 3.02
C ILE A 22 10.76 35.45 3.82
N GLU A 23 11.23 35.63 5.06
CA GLU A 23 11.68 34.53 5.90
C GLU A 23 10.54 33.55 6.20
N THR A 24 9.34 34.07 6.46
CA THR A 24 8.15 33.24 6.70
C THR A 24 7.77 32.46 5.43
N ALA A 25 7.78 33.12 4.27
CA ALA A 25 7.50 32.47 2.99
C ALA A 25 8.52 31.37 2.68
N ASN A 26 9.81 31.62 2.90
CA ASN A 26 10.88 30.64 2.68
C ASN A 26 10.73 29.40 3.58
N LYS A 27 10.50 29.60 4.87
CA LYS A 27 10.31 28.48 5.83
C LYS A 27 9.06 27.67 5.51
N THR A 28 7.97 28.35 5.16
CA THR A 28 6.70 27.71 4.81
C THR A 28 6.84 26.91 3.53
N GLY A 29 7.36 27.54 2.47
CA GLY A 29 7.55 26.87 1.18
C GLY A 29 8.52 25.69 1.24
N PHE A 30 9.59 25.79 2.04
CA PHE A 30 10.48 24.65 2.26
C PHE A 30 9.76 23.48 2.94
N ARG A 31 9.02 23.75 4.03
CA ARG A 31 8.29 22.71 4.75
C ARG A 31 7.22 22.06 3.87
N GLU A 32 6.42 22.88 3.18
CA GLU A 32 5.40 22.39 2.25
C GLU A 32 6.02 21.57 1.11
N GLY A 33 7.16 21.99 0.57
CA GLY A 33 7.88 21.24 -0.46
C GLY A 33 8.35 19.86 0.04
N VAL A 34 8.88 19.79 1.27
CA VAL A 34 9.27 18.52 1.91
C VAL A 34 8.04 17.63 2.13
N ASP A 35 6.96 18.19 2.67
CA ASP A 35 5.74 17.43 2.97
C ASP A 35 5.09 16.89 1.69
N VAL A 36 4.96 17.72 0.65
CA VAL A 36 4.41 17.31 -0.65
C VAL A 36 5.28 16.24 -1.31
N GLY A 37 6.61 16.40 -1.28
CA GLY A 37 7.52 15.41 -1.83
C GLY A 37 7.44 14.06 -1.10
N SER A 38 7.38 14.09 0.23
CA SER A 38 7.25 12.89 1.05
C SER A 38 5.92 12.19 0.83
N GLU A 39 4.83 12.95 0.77
CA GLU A 39 3.48 12.41 0.56
C GLU A 39 3.35 11.79 -0.84
N ALA A 40 3.90 12.43 -1.88
CA ALA A 40 3.87 11.89 -3.23
C ALA A 40 4.53 10.51 -3.33
N VAL A 41 5.73 10.36 -2.77
CA VAL A 41 6.45 9.08 -2.75
C VAL A 41 5.67 8.03 -1.94
N LEU A 42 5.12 8.42 -0.79
CA LEU A 42 4.32 7.52 0.05
C LEU A 42 3.07 7.03 -0.67
N GLN A 43 2.37 7.90 -1.40
CA GLN A 43 1.19 7.53 -2.17
C GLN A 43 1.54 6.61 -3.34
N GLU A 44 2.63 6.88 -4.07
CA GLU A 44 3.10 5.98 -5.13
C GLU A 44 3.42 4.58 -4.60
N ASP A 45 4.08 4.47 -3.44
CA ASP A 45 4.36 3.19 -2.80
C ASP A 45 3.09 2.51 -2.26
N PHE A 46 2.18 3.29 -1.68
CA PHE A 46 0.89 2.79 -1.21
C PHE A 46 0.06 2.23 -2.36
N ASP A 47 -0.08 2.96 -3.47
CA ASP A 47 -0.84 2.52 -4.64
C ASP A 47 -0.28 1.23 -5.23
N ARG A 48 1.06 1.11 -5.32
CA ARG A 48 1.71 -0.13 -5.75
C ARG A 48 1.36 -1.29 -4.82
N GLY A 49 1.50 -1.09 -3.51
CA GLY A 49 1.16 -2.10 -2.51
C GLY A 49 -0.33 -2.45 -2.49
N TYR A 50 -1.21 -1.48 -2.72
CA TYR A 50 -2.65 -1.66 -2.76
C TYR A 50 -3.06 -2.51 -3.97
N VAL A 51 -2.54 -2.21 -5.16
CA VAL A 51 -2.85 -2.98 -6.39
C VAL A 51 -2.42 -4.44 -6.23
N ASP A 52 -1.22 -4.69 -5.72
CA ASP A 52 -0.73 -6.06 -5.50
C ASP A 52 -1.54 -6.78 -4.41
N GLY A 53 -1.68 -6.15 -3.24
CA GLY A 53 -2.45 -6.70 -2.12
C GLY A 53 -3.91 -7.00 -2.49
N PHE A 54 -4.56 -6.13 -3.26
CA PHE A 54 -5.93 -6.31 -3.73
C PHE A 54 -6.05 -7.52 -4.66
N LYS A 55 -5.17 -7.67 -5.65
CA LYS A 55 -5.18 -8.82 -6.57
C LYS A 55 -5.15 -10.14 -5.82
N ILE A 56 -4.28 -10.24 -4.82
CA ILE A 56 -4.10 -11.46 -4.04
C ILE A 56 -5.25 -11.67 -3.07
N ALA A 57 -5.69 -10.62 -2.36
CA ALA A 57 -6.84 -10.71 -1.47
C ALA A 57 -8.10 -11.14 -2.23
N TYR A 58 -8.33 -10.60 -3.44
CA TYR A 58 -9.44 -11.01 -4.29
C TYR A 58 -9.31 -12.47 -4.72
N PHE A 59 -8.13 -12.90 -5.17
CA PHE A 59 -7.87 -14.29 -5.51
C PHE A 59 -8.16 -15.23 -4.33
N LEU A 60 -7.60 -14.96 -3.15
CA LEU A 60 -7.87 -15.74 -1.93
C LEU A 60 -9.36 -15.73 -1.56
N GLY A 61 -10.01 -14.58 -1.72
CA GLY A 61 -11.44 -14.40 -1.49
C GLY A 61 -12.29 -15.32 -2.38
N LYS A 62 -11.94 -15.48 -3.66
CA LYS A 62 -12.61 -16.43 -4.57
C LYS A 62 -12.55 -17.86 -4.03
N TYR A 63 -11.36 -18.34 -3.66
CA TYR A 63 -11.22 -19.70 -3.10
C TYR A 63 -11.88 -19.86 -1.73
N LYS A 64 -11.84 -18.83 -0.87
CA LYS A 64 -12.55 -18.84 0.41
C LYS A 64 -14.06 -18.94 0.21
N GLY A 65 -14.58 -18.21 -0.78
CA GLY A 65 -15.98 -18.29 -1.19
C GLY A 65 -16.36 -19.68 -1.66
N LEU A 66 -15.55 -20.30 -2.53
CA LEU A 66 -15.76 -21.66 -3.02
C LEU A 66 -15.72 -22.71 -1.89
N ALA A 67 -14.73 -22.60 -0.99
CA ALA A 67 -14.61 -23.46 0.19
C ALA A 67 -15.87 -23.39 1.06
N ASN A 68 -16.38 -22.19 1.32
CA ASN A 68 -17.52 -21.98 2.20
C ASN A 68 -18.89 -22.25 1.56
N SER A 69 -18.96 -22.34 0.22
CA SER A 69 -20.19 -22.56 -0.53
C SER A 69 -20.26 -23.97 -1.09
N LEU A 70 -19.51 -24.26 -2.15
CA LEU A 70 -19.54 -25.53 -2.88
C LEU A 70 -18.90 -26.67 -2.09
N PHE A 71 -17.85 -26.38 -1.32
CA PHE A 71 -17.07 -27.39 -0.63
C PHE A 71 -17.25 -27.38 0.89
N LYS A 72 -18.37 -26.81 1.38
CA LYS A 72 -18.64 -26.64 2.81
C LYS A 72 -18.57 -27.93 3.64
N ASN A 73 -18.88 -29.07 3.02
CA ASN A 73 -18.89 -30.38 3.67
C ASN A 73 -17.56 -31.13 3.54
N ILE A 74 -16.55 -30.53 2.91
CA ILE A 74 -15.22 -31.12 2.74
C ILE A 74 -14.30 -30.54 3.81
N GLU A 75 -13.66 -31.40 4.61
CA GLU A 75 -12.59 -30.96 5.50
C GLU A 75 -11.35 -30.62 4.68
N HIS A 76 -11.04 -29.33 4.61
CA HIS A 76 -9.82 -28.85 3.97
C HIS A 76 -8.60 -29.06 4.88
N PRO A 77 -7.41 -29.36 4.31
CA PRO A 77 -6.17 -29.42 5.07
C PRO A 77 -5.91 -28.13 5.86
N LYS A 78 -5.27 -28.25 7.04
CA LYS A 78 -4.96 -27.09 7.90
C LYS A 78 -4.23 -25.97 7.16
N GLU A 79 -3.24 -26.33 6.33
CA GLU A 79 -2.49 -25.37 5.51
C GLU A 79 -3.39 -24.53 4.60
N ILE A 80 -4.42 -25.14 4.00
CA ILE A 80 -5.38 -24.43 3.15
C ILE A 80 -6.25 -23.48 3.98
N ASN A 81 -6.76 -23.94 5.12
CA ASN A 81 -7.57 -23.08 6.00
C ASN A 81 -6.76 -21.90 6.54
N ASP A 82 -5.50 -22.12 6.94
CA ASP A 82 -4.62 -21.06 7.42
C ASP A 82 -4.39 -19.99 6.36
N ILE A 83 -4.23 -20.40 5.10
CA ILE A 83 -4.12 -19.47 3.96
C ILE A 83 -5.42 -18.69 3.75
N LEU A 84 -6.56 -19.37 3.74
CA LEU A 84 -7.88 -18.74 3.51
C LEU A 84 -8.28 -17.80 4.65
N GLU A 85 -7.82 -18.01 5.89
CA GLU A 85 -8.04 -17.07 6.98
C GLU A 85 -7.23 -15.77 6.82
N LYS A 86 -6.10 -15.80 6.11
CA LYS A 86 -5.29 -14.60 5.82
C LYS A 86 -5.79 -13.74 4.66
N THR A 87 -6.97 -14.03 4.11
CA THR A 87 -7.57 -13.30 2.98
C THR A 87 -7.61 -11.78 3.20
N ARG A 88 -7.90 -11.30 4.43
CA ARG A 88 -7.98 -9.86 4.76
C ARG A 88 -6.70 -9.08 4.45
N ARG A 89 -5.55 -9.73 4.54
CA ARG A 89 -4.23 -9.13 4.26
C ARG A 89 -3.57 -9.70 3.01
N GLY A 90 -4.32 -10.42 2.17
CA GLY A 90 -3.78 -11.06 0.97
C GLY A 90 -2.64 -12.06 1.25
N ALA A 91 -2.60 -12.67 2.44
CA ALA A 91 -1.44 -13.46 2.89
C ALA A 91 -0.08 -12.74 2.67
N CYS A 92 -0.05 -11.43 2.88
CA CYS A 92 1.12 -10.60 2.61
C CYS A 92 2.31 -10.95 3.51
N HIS A 93 3.44 -11.28 2.89
CA HIS A 93 4.69 -11.63 3.59
C HIS A 93 5.22 -10.46 4.41
N ILE A 94 5.10 -9.23 3.89
CA ILE A 94 5.58 -8.01 4.55
C ILE A 94 4.80 -7.76 5.85
N CYS A 95 3.48 -7.96 5.83
CA CYS A 95 2.63 -7.82 7.02
C CYS A 95 2.95 -8.86 8.10
N ASP A 96 3.28 -10.09 7.70
CA ASP A 96 3.62 -11.17 8.62
C ASP A 96 5.02 -10.98 9.24
N CYS A 97 5.95 -10.36 8.50
CA CYS A 97 7.29 -10.07 8.97
C CYS A 97 7.39 -8.86 9.93
N GLN A 98 6.30 -8.13 10.18
CA GLN A 98 6.25 -6.95 11.06
C GLN A 98 7.49 -6.04 10.90
N TYR A 99 7.84 -5.69 9.66
CA TYR A 99 9.06 -4.92 9.37
C TYR A 99 9.14 -3.68 10.26
N SER A 100 10.11 -3.67 11.19
CA SER A 100 10.19 -2.73 12.31
C SER A 100 11.22 -1.61 12.09
N GLY A 101 11.63 -1.35 10.84
CA GLY A 101 12.70 -0.38 10.57
C GLY A 101 13.04 -0.20 9.10
N VAL A 102 14.03 0.69 8.85
CA VAL A 102 14.50 1.14 7.54
C VAL A 102 14.70 -0.03 6.59
N ILE A 103 13.92 -0.07 5.52
CA ILE A 103 14.06 -1.00 4.42
C ILE A 103 15.37 -0.65 3.69
N GLN A 104 16.46 -1.34 4.03
CA GLN A 104 17.76 -1.13 3.36
C GLN A 104 17.79 -1.71 1.94
N ASP A 105 16.84 -2.60 1.61
CA ASP A 105 16.75 -3.24 0.30
C ASP A 105 15.29 -3.56 -0.06
N GLN A 106 14.59 -2.57 -0.63
CA GLN A 106 13.19 -2.68 -1.05
C GLN A 106 13.02 -3.74 -2.14
N ALA A 107 13.98 -3.87 -3.06
CA ALA A 107 13.90 -4.82 -4.16
C ALA A 107 13.90 -6.27 -3.68
N SER A 108 14.80 -6.63 -2.76
CA SER A 108 14.84 -7.99 -2.21
C SER A 108 13.59 -8.36 -1.40
N ILE A 109 13.00 -7.39 -0.70
CA ILE A 109 11.76 -7.62 0.07
C ILE A 109 10.58 -7.85 -0.88
N LEU A 110 10.46 -7.02 -1.92
CA LEU A 110 9.42 -7.18 -2.93
C LEU A 110 9.56 -8.51 -3.68
N ALA A 111 10.78 -8.91 -4.05
CA ALA A 111 11.03 -10.21 -4.68
C ALA A 111 10.61 -11.40 -3.79
N LYS A 112 10.94 -11.34 -2.49
CA LYS A 112 10.49 -12.36 -1.53
C LYS A 112 8.97 -12.36 -1.35
N HIS A 113 8.36 -11.18 -1.34
CA HIS A 113 6.91 -11.06 -1.28
C HIS A 113 6.25 -11.70 -2.50
N GLU A 114 6.73 -11.41 -3.70
CA GLU A 114 6.23 -11.96 -4.95
C GLU A 114 6.38 -13.50 -4.97
N GLU A 115 7.55 -14.02 -4.57
CA GLU A 115 7.78 -15.47 -4.48
C GLU A 115 6.79 -16.14 -3.50
N HIS A 116 6.62 -15.55 -2.31
CA HIS A 116 5.67 -16.04 -1.31
C HIS A 116 4.25 -16.05 -1.87
N THR A 117 3.81 -14.95 -2.46
CA THR A 117 2.48 -14.79 -3.04
C THR A 117 2.21 -15.80 -4.15
N LEU A 118 3.17 -15.99 -5.08
CA LEU A 118 3.08 -16.98 -6.15
C LEU A 118 2.98 -18.40 -5.61
N LYS A 119 3.75 -18.72 -4.56
CA LYS A 119 3.69 -20.02 -3.90
C LYS A 119 2.31 -20.29 -3.32
N ILE A 120 1.73 -19.33 -2.61
CA ILE A 120 0.38 -19.42 -2.04
C ILE A 120 -0.67 -19.63 -3.13
N CYS A 121 -0.61 -18.86 -4.21
CA CYS A 121 -1.54 -18.99 -5.34
C CYS A 121 -1.48 -20.39 -5.96
N LYS A 122 -0.26 -20.92 -6.19
CA LYS A 122 -0.05 -22.27 -6.74
C LYS A 122 -0.57 -23.36 -5.82
N ILE A 123 -0.41 -23.22 -4.49
CA ILE A 123 -0.93 -24.20 -3.52
C ILE A 123 -2.46 -24.28 -3.62
N LEU A 124 -3.14 -23.14 -3.64
CA LEU A 124 -4.60 -23.11 -3.75
C LEU A 124 -5.09 -23.64 -5.08
N GLN A 125 -4.49 -23.20 -6.20
CA GLN A 125 -4.82 -23.72 -7.53
C GLN A 125 -4.69 -25.24 -7.58
N ARG A 126 -3.54 -25.78 -7.16
CA ARG A 126 -3.30 -27.23 -7.19
C ARG A 126 -4.30 -28.01 -6.35
N TYR A 127 -4.77 -27.45 -5.24
CA TYR A 127 -5.75 -28.10 -4.37
C TYR A 127 -7.17 -28.02 -4.94
N PHE A 128 -7.63 -26.86 -5.39
CA PHE A 128 -9.01 -26.63 -5.82
C PHE A 128 -9.28 -27.01 -7.28
N GLU A 129 -8.29 -26.95 -8.17
CA GLU A 129 -8.46 -27.26 -9.59
C GLU A 129 -9.03 -28.67 -9.87
N PRO A 130 -8.56 -29.76 -9.23
CA PRO A 130 -9.20 -31.07 -9.42
C PRO A 130 -10.65 -31.10 -8.88
N LEU A 131 -10.94 -30.36 -7.80
CA LEU A 131 -12.28 -30.27 -7.23
C LEU A 131 -13.26 -29.54 -8.16
N LEU A 132 -12.78 -28.50 -8.84
CA LEU A 132 -13.56 -27.71 -9.79
C LEU A 132 -13.78 -28.45 -11.12
N LYS A 133 -12.76 -29.16 -11.63
CA LYS A 133 -12.90 -29.99 -12.83
C LYS A 133 -13.95 -31.09 -12.68
N ASN A 134 -14.06 -31.67 -11.48
CA ASN A 134 -15.11 -32.66 -11.17
C ASN A 134 -16.53 -32.08 -11.22
N LEU A 135 -16.68 -30.75 -11.12
CA LEU A 135 -17.95 -30.03 -11.17
C LEU A 135 -18.15 -29.29 -12.50
N GLU A 136 -17.23 -29.40 -13.45
CA GLU A 136 -17.22 -28.68 -14.73
C GLU A 136 -17.30 -27.14 -14.58
N ILE A 137 -16.75 -26.58 -13.50
CA ILE A 137 -16.74 -25.14 -13.22
C ILE A 137 -15.38 -24.54 -13.63
N ASP A 138 -15.38 -23.51 -14.48
CA ASP A 138 -14.21 -22.66 -14.69
C ASP A 138 -14.20 -21.52 -13.65
N ILE A 139 -13.11 -21.41 -12.89
CA ILE A 139 -12.94 -20.35 -11.89
C ILE A 139 -12.75 -18.97 -12.52
N ASN A 140 -12.37 -18.92 -13.79
CA ASN A 140 -12.21 -17.66 -14.54
C ASN A 140 -13.56 -17.07 -14.96
N ASP A 141 -14.63 -17.87 -15.04
CA ASP A 141 -15.99 -17.39 -15.31
C ASP A 141 -16.62 -16.66 -14.09
N ILE A 142 -15.99 -16.75 -12.92
CA ILE A 142 -16.44 -16.11 -11.67
C ILE A 142 -16.02 -14.62 -11.63
N ASP A 143 -15.21 -14.15 -12.59
CA ASP A 143 -14.94 -12.72 -12.74
C ASP A 143 -16.23 -12.02 -13.21
N LEU A 144 -16.96 -11.48 -12.22
CA LEU A 144 -18.21 -10.74 -12.38
C LEU A 144 -18.05 -9.66 -13.45
N LYS A 145 -18.95 -9.69 -14.44
CA LYS A 145 -19.18 -8.61 -15.42
C LYS A 145 -19.45 -7.27 -14.75
#